data_AF-A0ABD6F3B3-F1
#
_entry.id   AF-A0ABD6F3B3-F1
#
_cell.length_a   1.000
_cell.length_b   1.000
_cell.length_c   1.000
_cell.angle_alpha   90.00
_cell.angle_beta   90.00
_cell.angle_gamma   90.00
#
_symmetry.space_group_name_H-M   'P 1'
#
loop_
_entity.id
_entity.type
_entity.pdbx_description
1 polymer ?
#
loop_
_entity_poly.entity_id
_entity_poly.type
_entity_poly.pdbx_seq_one_letter_code
_entity_poly.pdbx_strand_id
1 'polypeptide(L)'
;MFARKPKSADVSSSLQRFCDLHRDCASRVKHLKLALEALALPDKRQLIADYSFEAFHLVDELLLQGDLTQAGQAVLEAESALWTLEQILCLAPELVGSGWQRHAIEFTLKKALFPHNLLAVRKIAIRLYLLWYQILAIYRNTNRHLDTVFQCLLPYFPLKDGASSEIILQNYCQSVGAVIGPGPLKSSPLVTNTSTTTPSPKEKAQLLQIYLDKFLEYCVRETVRIEWSDEGKQLDCAKFILDRVINLYIHETFPDMDLNGVDIFGGWEGNEEHAEVRDTADPVVIARYWLIRWMATIALGDSADTLSSSLLLYREALFLDRRATNTLLTLLKEAMILPLPCSNVINKVKVF
;
A
#
# COMPACT_ATOMS: atom_id res chain seq x y z
N MET A 1 -24.23 -23.64 15.49
CA MET A 1 -24.44 -23.89 14.04
C MET A 1 -23.28 -24.72 13.54
N PHE A 2 -23.54 -25.90 12.96
CA PHE A 2 -22.50 -26.75 12.38
C PHE A 2 -22.03 -26.14 11.05
N ALA A 3 -20.80 -25.65 10.99
CA ALA A 3 -20.16 -25.29 9.74
C ALA A 3 -19.95 -26.57 8.92
N ARG A 4 -20.73 -26.75 7.85
CA ARG A 4 -20.51 -27.82 6.88
C ARG A 4 -19.15 -27.56 6.23
N LYS A 5 -18.17 -28.43 6.47
CA LYS A 5 -16.96 -28.45 5.64
C LYS A 5 -17.39 -28.64 4.18
N PRO A 6 -16.95 -27.78 3.25
CA PRO A 6 -17.25 -27.95 1.83
C PRO A 6 -16.76 -29.33 1.37
N LYS A 7 -17.57 -30.04 0.57
CA LYS A 7 -17.20 -31.37 0.10
C LYS A 7 -16.07 -31.22 -0.92
N SER A 8 -15.07 -32.11 -0.89
CA SER A 8 -13.95 -32.13 -1.85
C SER A 8 -14.38 -32.09 -3.33
N ALA A 9 -15.55 -32.64 -3.65
CA ALA A 9 -16.15 -32.59 -4.98
C ALA A 9 -16.58 -31.17 -5.41
N ASP A 10 -17.03 -30.35 -4.46
CA ASP A 10 -17.46 -28.97 -4.71
C ASP A 10 -16.26 -28.05 -5.03
N VAL A 11 -15.11 -28.31 -4.40
CA VAL A 11 -13.84 -27.60 -4.68
C VAL A 11 -13.32 -27.95 -6.06
N SER A 12 -13.26 -29.24 -6.40
CA SER A 12 -12.78 -29.71 -7.71
C SER A 12 -13.61 -29.14 -8.85
N SER A 13 -14.93 -29.11 -8.69
CA SER A 13 -15.83 -28.52 -9.70
C SER A 13 -15.68 -27.00 -9.82
N SER A 14 -15.43 -26.28 -8.71
CA SER A 14 -15.15 -24.85 -8.74
C SER A 14 -13.83 -24.56 -9.44
N LEU A 15 -12.78 -25.32 -9.11
CA LEU A 15 -11.47 -25.19 -9.75
C LEU A 15 -11.57 -25.40 -11.27
N GLN A 16 -12.26 -26.45 -11.72
CA GLN A 16 -12.48 -26.70 -13.15
C GLN A 16 -13.14 -25.49 -13.86
N ARG A 17 -14.11 -24.84 -13.21
CA ARG A 17 -14.79 -23.66 -13.78
C ARG A 17 -13.92 -22.41 -13.77
N PHE A 18 -13.02 -22.28 -12.80
CA PHE A 18 -12.05 -21.18 -12.77
C PHE A 18 -10.99 -21.34 -13.88
N CYS A 19 -10.49 -22.56 -14.09
CA CYS A 19 -9.48 -22.87 -15.11
C CYS A 19 -10.01 -22.84 -16.54
N ASP A 20 -11.33 -22.87 -16.74
CA ASP A 20 -11.95 -22.78 -18.06
C ASP A 20 -11.81 -21.36 -18.64
N LEU A 21 -10.79 -21.16 -19.48
CA LEU A 21 -10.48 -19.87 -20.12
C LEU A 21 -11.56 -19.38 -21.10
N HIS A 22 -12.49 -20.25 -21.52
CA HIS A 22 -13.61 -19.87 -22.37
C HIS A 22 -14.83 -19.41 -21.58
N ARG A 23 -14.78 -19.54 -20.25
CA ARG A 23 -15.86 -19.14 -19.36
C ARG A 23 -15.80 -17.65 -19.07
N ASP A 24 -16.96 -17.07 -18.78
CA ASP A 24 -17.07 -15.66 -18.42
C ASP A 24 -16.25 -15.29 -17.18
N CYS A 25 -15.58 -14.14 -17.22
CA CYS A 25 -14.72 -13.63 -16.15
C CYS A 25 -15.42 -13.58 -14.79
N ALA A 26 -16.66 -13.09 -14.73
CA ALA A 26 -17.42 -12.99 -13.48
C ALA A 26 -17.63 -14.38 -12.84
N SER A 27 -17.95 -15.40 -13.64
CA SER A 27 -18.06 -16.77 -13.16
C SER A 27 -16.71 -17.35 -12.74
N ARG A 28 -15.62 -17.05 -13.46
CA ARG A 28 -14.27 -17.51 -13.10
C ARG A 28 -13.82 -16.92 -11.76
N VAL A 29 -14.00 -15.62 -11.53
CA VAL A 29 -13.72 -14.95 -10.24
C VAL A 29 -14.53 -15.56 -9.11
N LYS A 30 -15.84 -15.75 -9.34
CA LYS A 30 -16.73 -16.37 -8.34
C LYS A 30 -16.23 -17.76 -7.94
N HIS A 31 -15.82 -18.58 -8.90
CA HIS A 31 -15.36 -19.93 -8.62
C HIS A 31 -13.97 -19.98 -8.01
N LEU A 32 -13.09 -19.03 -8.33
CA LEU A 32 -11.82 -18.85 -7.60
C LEU A 32 -12.06 -18.51 -6.13
N LYS A 33 -12.97 -17.56 -5.83
CA LYS A 33 -13.38 -17.21 -4.47
C LYS A 33 -13.88 -18.44 -3.70
N LEU A 34 -14.82 -19.18 -4.28
CA LEU A 34 -15.37 -20.40 -3.67
C LEU A 34 -14.30 -21.47 -3.42
N ALA A 35 -13.38 -21.67 -4.37
CA ALA A 35 -12.29 -22.62 -4.21
C ALA A 35 -11.36 -22.21 -3.06
N LEU A 36 -10.93 -20.94 -3.02
CA LEU A 36 -10.07 -20.45 -1.95
C LEU A 36 -10.76 -20.50 -0.59
N GLU A 37 -12.01 -20.05 -0.47
CA GLU A 37 -12.78 -20.09 0.79
C GLU A 37 -12.90 -21.51 1.38
N ALA A 38 -12.88 -22.53 0.54
CA ALA A 38 -12.99 -23.92 0.95
C ALA A 38 -11.68 -24.57 1.40
N LEU A 39 -10.53 -23.93 1.14
CA LEU A 39 -9.20 -24.49 1.34
C LEU A 39 -8.51 -23.95 2.60
N ALA A 40 -7.67 -24.78 3.21
CA ALA A 40 -6.74 -24.32 4.24
C ALA A 40 -5.62 -23.49 3.60
N LEU A 41 -4.92 -22.68 4.42
CA LEU A 41 -3.88 -21.78 3.93
C LEU A 41 -2.78 -22.47 3.08
N PRO A 42 -2.23 -23.63 3.46
CA PRO A 42 -1.23 -24.32 2.63
C PRO A 42 -1.79 -24.72 1.26
N ASP A 43 -3.03 -25.21 1.22
CA ASP A 43 -3.69 -25.62 -0.02
C ASP A 43 -4.05 -24.41 -0.91
N LYS A 44 -4.39 -23.25 -0.31
CA LYS A 44 -4.57 -21.98 -1.04
C LYS A 44 -3.29 -21.56 -1.75
N ARG A 45 -2.15 -21.62 -1.04
CA ARG A 45 -0.84 -21.29 -1.61
C ARG A 45 -0.49 -22.23 -2.76
N GLN A 46 -0.68 -23.53 -2.56
CA GLN A 46 -0.45 -24.53 -3.59
C GLN A 46 -1.33 -24.28 -4.83
N LEU A 47 -2.64 -24.04 -4.65
CA LEU A 47 -3.56 -23.74 -5.74
C LEU A 47 -3.13 -22.50 -6.53
N ILE A 48 -2.80 -21.39 -5.85
CA ILE A 48 -2.38 -20.16 -6.55
C ILE A 48 -1.03 -20.34 -7.25
N ALA A 49 -0.12 -21.14 -6.71
CA ALA A 49 1.14 -21.47 -7.38
C ALA A 49 0.89 -22.28 -8.66
N ASP A 50 0.10 -23.36 -8.55
CA ASP A 50 -0.19 -24.28 -9.65
C ASP A 50 -0.99 -23.64 -10.79
N TYR A 51 -1.95 -22.76 -10.45
CA TYR A 51 -2.83 -22.07 -11.40
C TYR A 51 -2.53 -20.57 -11.51
N SER A 52 -1.27 -20.20 -11.29
CA SER A 52 -0.79 -18.82 -11.35
C SER A 52 -1.06 -18.18 -12.71
N PHE A 53 -0.91 -18.94 -13.79
CA PHE A 53 -1.20 -18.48 -15.15
C PHE A 53 -2.68 -18.12 -15.32
N GLU A 54 -3.61 -19.01 -14.96
CA GLU A 54 -5.05 -18.79 -15.10
C GLU A 54 -5.53 -17.64 -14.22
N ALA A 55 -4.94 -17.50 -13.01
CA ALA A 55 -5.24 -16.40 -12.11
C ALA A 55 -4.81 -15.06 -12.70
N PHE A 56 -3.59 -14.96 -13.26
CA PHE A 56 -3.13 -13.72 -13.84
C PHE A 56 -3.80 -13.40 -15.18
N HIS A 57 -4.08 -14.41 -16.01
CA HIS A 57 -4.91 -14.25 -17.21
C HIS A 57 -6.29 -13.67 -16.84
N LEU A 58 -6.88 -14.11 -15.74
CA LEU A 58 -8.15 -13.58 -15.27
C LEU A 58 -8.05 -12.09 -14.88
N VAL A 59 -6.92 -11.66 -14.27
CA VAL A 59 -6.65 -10.23 -14.03
C VAL A 59 -6.67 -9.45 -15.33
N ASP A 60 -5.89 -9.87 -16.33
CA ASP A 60 -5.79 -9.17 -17.61
C ASP A 60 -7.14 -9.10 -18.33
N GLU A 61 -7.89 -10.20 -18.35
CA GLU A 61 -9.20 -10.28 -19.02
C GLU A 61 -10.24 -9.38 -18.36
N LEU A 62 -10.29 -9.33 -17.02
CA LEU A 62 -11.17 -8.44 -16.26
C LEU A 62 -10.85 -6.96 -16.54
N LEU A 63 -9.57 -6.59 -16.59
CA LEU A 63 -9.17 -5.20 -16.88
C LEU A 63 -9.52 -4.80 -18.32
N LEU A 64 -9.37 -5.72 -19.28
CA LEU A 64 -9.79 -5.50 -20.67
C LEU A 64 -11.31 -5.35 -20.78
N GLN A 65 -12.10 -6.14 -20.06
CA GLN A 65 -13.56 -6.00 -20.01
C GLN A 65 -14.00 -4.69 -19.34
N GLY A 66 -13.29 -4.26 -18.29
CA GLY A 66 -13.51 -2.98 -17.64
C GLY A 66 -13.41 -1.79 -18.60
N ASP A 67 -12.42 -1.81 -19.51
CA ASP A 67 -12.23 -0.76 -20.52
C ASP A 67 -13.38 -0.71 -21.56
N LEU A 68 -14.18 -1.78 -21.70
CA LEU A 68 -15.25 -1.91 -22.70
C LEU A 68 -16.67 -1.74 -22.14
N THR A 69 -16.83 -1.60 -20.81
CA THR A 69 -18.13 -1.65 -20.14
C THR A 69 -18.58 -0.29 -19.59
N GLN A 70 -19.85 -0.18 -19.17
CA GLN A 70 -20.36 1.04 -18.54
C GLN A 70 -19.69 1.28 -17.16
N ALA A 71 -19.61 2.54 -16.73
CA ALA A 71 -18.85 2.97 -15.56
C ALA A 71 -19.09 2.13 -14.27
N GLY A 72 -20.33 1.72 -14.00
CA GLY A 72 -20.64 0.88 -12.83
C GLY A 72 -20.09 -0.54 -12.91
N GLN A 73 -20.16 -1.16 -14.09
CA GLN A 73 -19.62 -2.51 -14.31
C GLN A 73 -18.08 -2.47 -14.33
N ALA A 74 -17.50 -1.42 -14.90
CA ALA A 74 -16.05 -1.23 -14.94
C ALA A 74 -15.42 -1.20 -13.53
N VAL A 75 -16.12 -0.62 -12.53
CA VAL A 75 -15.69 -0.66 -11.12
C VAL A 75 -15.64 -2.09 -10.60
N LEU A 76 -16.68 -2.88 -10.82
CA LEU A 76 -16.76 -4.26 -10.33
C LEU A 76 -15.71 -5.17 -10.98
N GLU A 77 -15.46 -4.99 -12.28
CA GLU A 77 -14.40 -5.73 -12.98
C GLU A 77 -13.02 -5.32 -12.46
N ALA A 78 -12.76 -4.02 -12.27
CA ALA A 78 -11.51 -3.54 -11.70
C ALA A 78 -11.29 -4.07 -10.26
N GLU A 79 -12.31 -4.01 -9.40
CA GLU A 79 -12.21 -4.57 -8.04
C GLU A 79 -11.96 -6.08 -8.06
N SER A 80 -12.60 -6.82 -8.96
CA SER A 80 -12.39 -8.26 -9.12
C SER A 80 -10.99 -8.60 -9.65
N ALA A 81 -10.47 -7.81 -10.58
CA ALA A 81 -9.12 -7.95 -11.10
C ALA A 81 -8.08 -7.70 -10.00
N LEU A 82 -8.23 -6.59 -9.28
CA LEU A 82 -7.32 -6.22 -8.20
C LEU A 82 -7.40 -7.21 -7.02
N TRP A 83 -8.59 -7.74 -6.72
CA TRP A 83 -8.75 -8.81 -5.73
C TRP A 83 -8.04 -10.10 -6.16
N THR A 84 -8.09 -10.46 -7.44
CA THR A 84 -7.40 -11.65 -7.97
C THR A 84 -5.88 -11.46 -7.92
N LEU A 85 -5.39 -10.27 -8.29
CA LEU A 85 -3.98 -9.91 -8.14
C LEU A 85 -3.53 -9.95 -6.66
N GLU A 86 -4.38 -9.50 -5.73
CA GLU A 86 -4.12 -9.62 -4.29
C GLU A 86 -3.86 -11.08 -3.88
N GLN A 87 -4.62 -12.04 -4.41
CA GLN A 87 -4.43 -13.46 -4.09
C GLN A 87 -3.07 -13.95 -4.57
N ILE A 88 -2.65 -13.56 -5.78
CA ILE A 88 -1.33 -13.89 -6.33
C ILE A 88 -0.22 -13.32 -5.45
N LEU A 89 -0.29 -12.02 -5.11
CA LEU A 89 0.71 -11.36 -4.29
C LEU A 89 0.79 -11.96 -2.87
N CYS A 90 -0.34 -12.26 -2.24
CA CYS A 90 -0.36 -12.77 -0.87
C CYS A 90 0.01 -14.25 -0.79
N LEU A 91 -0.45 -15.09 -1.73
CA LEU A 91 -0.37 -16.55 -1.61
C LEU A 91 0.80 -17.18 -2.39
N ALA A 92 1.36 -16.47 -3.39
CA ALA A 92 2.54 -16.90 -4.14
C ALA A 92 3.64 -15.81 -4.20
N PRO A 93 4.06 -15.24 -3.05
CA PRO A 93 5.04 -14.16 -3.03
C PRO A 93 6.41 -14.61 -3.53
N GLU A 94 6.79 -15.88 -3.36
CA GLU A 94 8.06 -16.39 -3.87
C GLU A 94 8.11 -16.39 -5.41
N LEU A 95 7.00 -16.74 -6.06
CA LEU A 95 6.88 -16.72 -7.51
C LEU A 95 7.05 -15.28 -8.04
N VAL A 96 6.30 -14.33 -7.47
CA VAL A 96 6.36 -12.91 -7.83
C VAL A 96 7.73 -12.32 -7.55
N GLY A 97 8.31 -12.61 -6.38
CA GLY A 97 9.63 -12.11 -5.96
C GLY A 97 10.75 -12.57 -6.88
N SER A 98 10.67 -13.80 -7.42
CA SER A 98 11.60 -14.33 -8.41
C SER A 98 11.52 -13.67 -9.79
N GLY A 99 10.56 -12.76 -10.01
CA GLY A 99 10.41 -11.99 -11.24
C GLY A 99 9.33 -12.48 -12.20
N TRP A 100 8.54 -13.49 -11.81
CA TRP A 100 7.41 -13.96 -12.61
C TRP A 100 6.39 -12.84 -12.85
N GLN A 101 6.04 -12.64 -14.13
CA GLN A 101 5.11 -11.59 -14.60
C GLN A 101 5.40 -10.17 -14.08
N ARG A 102 6.66 -9.86 -13.70
CA ARG A 102 7.03 -8.60 -13.06
C ARG A 102 6.51 -7.37 -13.82
N HIS A 103 6.74 -7.31 -15.12
CA HIS A 103 6.35 -6.16 -15.95
C HIS A 103 4.83 -6.05 -16.12
N ALA A 104 4.13 -7.17 -16.21
CA ALA A 104 2.68 -7.18 -16.32
C ALA A 104 2.01 -6.77 -15.00
N ILE A 105 2.53 -7.24 -13.86
CA ILE A 105 2.09 -6.78 -12.53
C ILE A 105 2.35 -5.28 -12.36
N GLU A 106 3.53 -4.79 -12.73
CA GLU A 106 3.85 -3.36 -12.69
C GLU A 106 2.89 -2.54 -13.56
N PHE A 107 2.58 -3.01 -14.77
CA PHE A 107 1.65 -2.37 -15.67
C PHE A 107 0.22 -2.30 -15.10
N THR A 108 -0.27 -3.40 -14.53
CA THR A 108 -1.56 -3.42 -13.82
C THR A 108 -1.59 -2.44 -12.65
N LEU A 109 -0.53 -2.37 -11.86
CA LEU A 109 -0.39 -1.40 -10.77
C LEU A 109 -0.35 0.05 -11.30
N LYS A 110 0.32 0.32 -12.42
CA LYS A 110 0.31 1.65 -13.08
C LYS A 110 -1.10 2.08 -13.48
N LYS A 111 -1.88 1.19 -14.11
CA LYS A 111 -3.30 1.48 -14.44
C LYS A 111 -4.12 1.77 -13.18
N ALA A 112 -3.90 1.02 -12.10
CA ALA A 112 -4.67 1.13 -10.85
C ALA A 112 -4.27 2.34 -9.96
N LEU A 113 -2.98 2.72 -9.96
CA LEU A 113 -2.46 3.84 -9.17
C LEU A 113 -2.73 5.22 -9.78
N PHE A 114 -3.16 5.26 -11.05
CA PHE A 114 -3.38 6.49 -11.81
C PHE A 114 -4.12 7.55 -10.97
N PRO A 115 -3.60 8.79 -10.81
CA PRO A 115 -4.17 9.76 -9.87
C PRO A 115 -5.65 10.08 -10.07
N HIS A 116 -6.12 10.03 -11.32
CA HIS A 116 -7.51 10.28 -11.71
C HIS A 116 -8.44 9.06 -11.59
N ASN A 117 -7.97 7.94 -11.03
CA ASN A 117 -8.86 6.84 -10.67
C ASN A 117 -9.80 7.22 -9.53
N LEU A 118 -10.97 6.58 -9.48
CA LEU A 118 -11.84 6.60 -8.31
C LEU A 118 -11.07 6.25 -7.03
N LEU A 119 -11.41 6.97 -5.95
CA LEU A 119 -10.76 6.83 -4.65
C LEU A 119 -10.77 5.38 -4.13
N ALA A 120 -11.87 4.65 -4.34
CA ALA A 120 -11.99 3.24 -3.93
C ALA A 120 -10.93 2.35 -4.62
N VAL A 121 -10.77 2.51 -5.93
CA VAL A 121 -9.77 1.79 -6.73
C VAL A 121 -8.35 2.17 -6.30
N ARG A 122 -8.07 3.47 -6.12
CA ARG A 122 -6.74 3.93 -5.70
C ARG A 122 -6.34 3.39 -4.32
N LYS A 123 -7.28 3.30 -3.37
CA LYS A 123 -7.03 2.71 -2.05
C LYS A 123 -6.61 1.24 -2.16
N ILE A 124 -7.24 0.46 -3.04
CA ILE A 124 -6.86 -0.93 -3.29
C ILE A 124 -5.48 -0.96 -3.96
N ALA A 125 -5.25 -0.14 -4.97
CA ALA A 125 -3.98 -0.07 -5.71
C ALA A 125 -2.78 0.24 -4.80
N ILE A 126 -2.92 1.17 -3.86
CA ILE A 126 -1.88 1.48 -2.87
C ILE A 126 -1.55 0.25 -2.02
N ARG A 127 -2.56 -0.49 -1.55
CA ARG A 127 -2.35 -1.73 -0.77
C ARG A 127 -1.58 -2.77 -1.59
N LEU A 128 -1.99 -3.00 -2.83
CA LEU A 128 -1.32 -3.97 -3.71
C LEU A 128 0.10 -3.56 -4.07
N TYR A 129 0.33 -2.25 -4.25
CA TYR A 129 1.68 -1.74 -4.42
C TYR A 129 2.55 -2.02 -3.20
N LEU A 130 2.05 -1.79 -1.98
CA LEU A 130 2.78 -2.11 -0.75
C LEU A 130 3.11 -3.59 -0.63
N LEU A 131 2.19 -4.49 -0.97
CA LEU A 131 2.43 -5.94 -1.02
C LEU A 131 3.55 -6.26 -2.02
N TRP A 132 3.41 -5.81 -3.26
CA TRP A 132 4.37 -6.07 -4.34
C TRP A 132 5.75 -5.50 -4.05
N TYR A 133 5.82 -4.27 -3.52
CA TYR A 133 7.07 -3.59 -3.19
C TYR A 133 7.87 -4.32 -2.11
N GLN A 134 7.19 -4.83 -1.08
CA GLN A 134 7.81 -5.68 -0.05
C GLN A 134 8.32 -7.01 -0.61
N ILE A 135 7.53 -7.67 -1.46
CA ILE A 135 7.93 -8.92 -2.11
C ILE A 135 9.20 -8.71 -2.95
N LEU A 136 9.25 -7.63 -3.74
CA LEU A 136 10.46 -7.30 -4.52
C LEU A 136 11.67 -7.01 -3.62
N ALA A 137 11.47 -6.40 -2.45
CA ALA A 137 12.56 -6.03 -1.55
C ALA A 137 13.28 -7.28 -1.00
N ILE A 138 12.54 -8.30 -0.60
CA ILE A 138 13.09 -9.58 -0.11
C ILE A 138 14.00 -10.23 -1.16
N TYR A 139 13.66 -10.08 -2.44
CA TYR A 139 14.43 -10.63 -3.56
C TYR A 139 15.47 -9.66 -4.14
N ARG A 140 15.74 -8.53 -3.46
CA ARG A 140 16.66 -7.48 -3.91
C ARG A 140 16.35 -6.95 -5.30
N ASN A 141 15.05 -6.95 -5.62
CA ASN A 141 14.50 -6.63 -6.91
C ASN A 141 13.83 -5.24 -6.93
N THR A 142 14.10 -4.41 -5.91
CA THR A 142 13.69 -3.00 -5.86
C THR A 142 14.69 -2.09 -6.57
N ASN A 143 14.27 -0.87 -6.90
CA ASN A 143 15.13 0.14 -7.51
C ASN A 143 14.66 1.54 -7.09
N ARG A 144 15.48 2.56 -7.38
CA ARG A 144 15.17 3.96 -7.03
C ARG A 144 13.87 4.47 -7.64
N HIS A 145 13.50 3.98 -8.82
CA HIS A 145 12.26 4.38 -9.46
C HIS A 145 11.04 3.93 -8.67
N LEU A 146 11.08 2.70 -8.13
CA LEU A 146 10.05 2.23 -7.20
C LEU A 146 10.06 3.02 -5.89
N ASP A 147 11.24 3.37 -5.34
CA ASP A 147 11.31 4.25 -4.16
C ASP A 147 10.62 5.61 -4.42
N THR A 148 10.81 6.21 -5.61
CA THR A 148 10.12 7.45 -6.01
C THR A 148 8.61 7.27 -6.11
N VAL A 149 8.14 6.13 -6.63
CA VAL A 149 6.70 5.83 -6.68
C VAL A 149 6.14 5.67 -5.28
N PHE A 150 6.82 4.92 -4.40
CA PHE A 150 6.47 4.75 -3.01
C PHE A 150 6.36 6.11 -2.30
N GLN A 151 7.31 7.03 -2.50
CA GLN A 151 7.30 8.39 -1.96
C GLN A 151 6.12 9.25 -2.44
N CYS A 152 5.56 8.92 -3.61
CA CYS A 152 4.53 9.72 -4.27
C CYS A 152 3.12 9.08 -4.25
N LEU A 153 2.89 8.03 -3.46
CA LEU A 153 1.58 7.37 -3.37
C LEU A 153 0.48 8.27 -2.78
N LEU A 154 0.87 9.23 -1.95
CA LEU A 154 -0.04 10.14 -1.26
C LEU A 154 -0.26 11.43 -2.08
N PRO A 155 -1.52 11.78 -2.41
CA PRO A 155 -1.81 13.03 -3.10
C PRO A 155 -1.48 14.23 -2.21
N TYR A 156 -0.87 15.26 -2.79
CA TYR A 156 -0.51 16.52 -2.11
C TYR A 156 0.49 16.37 -0.95
N PHE A 157 1.18 15.23 -0.86
CA PHE A 157 2.23 15.07 0.13
C PHE A 157 3.36 16.08 -0.14
N PRO A 158 3.83 16.82 0.89
CA PRO A 158 4.84 17.85 0.71
C PRO A 158 6.23 17.22 0.57
N LEU A 159 6.82 17.36 -0.61
CA LEU A 159 8.22 17.01 -0.87
C LEU A 159 9.13 18.21 -0.57
N LYS A 160 10.32 17.97 -0.04
CA LYS A 160 11.26 19.03 0.38
C LYS A 160 11.73 19.93 -0.77
N ASP A 161 11.77 19.38 -1.98
CA ASP A 161 12.15 20.09 -3.20
C ASP A 161 10.99 20.89 -3.82
N GLY A 162 9.80 20.81 -3.22
CA GLY A 162 8.58 21.45 -3.71
C GLY A 162 7.95 20.76 -4.93
N ALA A 163 8.46 19.60 -5.34
CA ALA A 163 7.88 18.85 -6.45
C ALA A 163 6.48 18.32 -6.10
N SER A 164 5.62 18.19 -7.11
CA SER A 164 4.27 17.64 -6.92
C SER A 164 4.31 16.11 -6.95
N SER A 165 4.01 15.47 -5.82
CA SER A 165 3.88 14.02 -5.71
C SER A 165 2.89 13.45 -6.74
N GLU A 166 1.80 14.17 -7.00
CA GLU A 166 0.78 13.78 -7.97
C GLU A 166 1.31 13.78 -9.41
N ILE A 167 2.09 14.79 -9.80
CA ILE A 167 2.70 14.87 -11.15
C ILE A 167 3.73 13.75 -11.33
N ILE A 168 4.54 13.47 -10.32
CA ILE A 168 5.53 12.39 -10.36
C ILE A 168 4.83 11.04 -10.53
N LEU A 169 3.79 10.77 -9.74
CA LEU A 169 3.00 9.55 -9.84
C LEU A 169 2.27 9.45 -11.19
N GLN A 170 1.75 10.56 -11.71
CA GLN A 170 1.12 10.60 -13.03
C GLN A 170 2.12 10.23 -14.13
N ASN A 171 3.33 10.80 -14.11
CA ASN A 171 4.38 10.48 -15.07
C ASN A 171 4.79 9.01 -15.00
N TYR A 172 4.88 8.44 -13.80
CA TYR A 172 5.12 7.01 -13.61
C TYR A 172 4.02 6.17 -14.29
N CYS A 173 2.75 6.48 -14.04
CA CYS A 173 1.65 5.73 -14.60
C CYS A 173 1.63 5.84 -16.13
N GLN A 174 1.91 7.02 -16.69
CA GLN A 174 1.95 7.27 -18.13
C GLN A 174 3.20 6.73 -18.83
N SER A 175 4.25 6.35 -18.09
CA SER A 175 5.46 5.78 -18.66
C SER A 175 5.14 4.47 -19.38
N VAL A 176 5.42 4.44 -20.68
CA VAL A 176 5.24 3.23 -21.49
C VAL A 176 6.27 2.21 -21.02
N GLY A 177 5.82 1.11 -20.41
CA GLY A 177 6.66 -0.07 -20.29
C GLY A 177 7.12 -0.47 -21.69
N ALA A 178 8.40 -0.77 -21.89
CA ALA A 178 8.95 -1.09 -23.20
C ALA A 178 8.23 -2.31 -23.81
N VAL A 179 7.13 -2.07 -24.55
CA VAL A 179 6.44 -3.07 -25.35
C VAL A 179 6.90 -2.88 -26.77
N ILE A 180 7.69 -3.85 -27.26
CA ILE A 180 8.02 -4.00 -28.67
C ILE A 180 6.76 -4.55 -29.36
N GLY A 181 5.86 -3.66 -29.78
CA GLY A 181 4.60 -3.97 -30.45
C GLY A 181 3.98 -2.70 -31.07
N PRO A 182 3.04 -2.82 -32.02
CA PRO A 182 2.54 -1.66 -32.75
C PRO A 182 1.57 -0.84 -31.88
N GLY A 183 2.11 0.19 -31.24
CA GLY A 183 1.36 1.30 -30.62
C GLY A 183 1.80 1.60 -29.19
N PRO A 184 1.99 2.88 -28.80
CA PRO A 184 2.22 3.23 -27.41
C PRO A 184 0.91 3.05 -26.63
N LEU A 185 0.80 1.97 -25.86
CA LEU A 185 -0.24 1.84 -24.84
C LEU A 185 0.06 2.87 -23.74
N LYS A 186 -0.53 4.06 -23.86
CA LYS A 186 -0.56 5.02 -22.75
C LYS A 186 -1.48 4.45 -21.67
N SER A 187 -0.99 4.30 -20.45
CA SER A 187 -1.86 3.95 -19.33
C SER A 187 -2.93 5.02 -19.17
N SER A 188 -4.18 4.59 -19.11
CA SER A 188 -5.35 5.38 -18.71
C SER A 188 -5.82 4.96 -17.32
N PRO A 189 -6.58 5.80 -16.61
CA PRO A 189 -7.27 5.36 -15.39
C PRO A 189 -8.19 4.17 -15.71
N LEU A 190 -8.27 3.22 -14.79
CA LEU A 190 -9.22 2.10 -14.81
C LEU A 190 -10.66 2.58 -14.69
N VAL A 191 -10.90 3.52 -13.78
CA VAL A 191 -12.21 4.14 -13.61
C VAL A 191 -12.03 5.62 -13.35
N THR A 192 -12.35 6.44 -14.34
CA THR A 192 -12.19 7.89 -14.30
C THR A 192 -13.04 8.53 -13.21
N ASN A 193 -12.41 9.34 -12.35
CA ASN A 193 -13.12 10.25 -11.47
C ASN A 193 -13.61 11.47 -12.27
N THR A 194 -14.92 11.71 -12.28
CA THR A 194 -15.55 12.80 -13.05
C THR A 194 -15.58 14.15 -12.32
N SER A 195 -14.97 14.24 -11.13
CA SER A 195 -14.88 15.51 -10.39
C SER A 195 -13.98 16.53 -11.13
N THR A 196 -14.58 17.55 -11.74
CA THR A 196 -13.88 18.59 -12.52
C THR A 196 -13.45 19.81 -11.69
N THR A 197 -13.77 19.86 -10.41
CA THR A 197 -13.49 21.01 -9.56
C THR A 197 -12.08 20.95 -9.00
N THR A 198 -11.29 22.00 -9.19
CA THR A 198 -9.99 22.15 -8.52
C THR A 198 -10.21 22.25 -7.00
N PRO A 199 -9.65 21.33 -6.19
CA PRO A 199 -9.89 21.33 -4.75
C PRO A 199 -9.22 22.55 -4.09
N SER A 200 -9.95 23.15 -3.16
CA SER A 200 -9.47 24.21 -2.27
C SER A 200 -8.31 23.70 -1.39
N PRO A 201 -7.48 24.59 -0.81
CA PRO A 201 -6.40 24.19 0.10
C PRO A 201 -6.88 23.30 1.25
N LYS A 202 -8.06 23.59 1.79
CA LYS A 202 -8.70 22.80 2.86
C LYS A 202 -9.10 21.40 2.40
N GLU A 203 -9.64 21.25 1.19
CA GLU A 203 -10.00 19.94 0.63
C GLU A 203 -8.75 19.11 0.31
N LYS A 204 -7.68 19.74 -0.19
CA LYS A 204 -6.38 19.06 -0.40
C LYS A 204 -5.81 18.52 0.91
N ALA A 205 -5.82 19.35 1.96
CA ALA A 205 -5.41 18.97 3.31
C ALA A 205 -6.22 17.79 3.87
N GLN A 206 -7.55 17.85 3.75
CA GLN A 206 -8.43 16.76 4.17
C GLN A 206 -8.18 15.47 3.39
N LEU A 207 -7.95 15.56 2.08
CA LEU A 207 -7.66 14.39 1.25
C LEU A 207 -6.33 13.76 1.66
N LEU A 208 -5.27 14.56 1.80
CA LEU A 208 -3.97 14.09 2.27
C LEU A 208 -4.08 13.37 3.62
N GLN A 209 -4.83 13.95 4.57
CA GLN A 209 -5.10 13.34 5.87
C GLN A 209 -5.75 11.94 5.74
N ILE A 210 -6.80 11.80 4.91
CA ILE A 210 -7.49 10.53 4.71
C ILE A 210 -6.54 9.48 4.13
N TYR A 211 -5.70 9.89 3.17
CA TYR A 211 -4.72 9.01 2.54
C TYR A 211 -3.60 8.63 3.52
N LEU A 212 -3.07 9.55 4.31
CA LEU A 212 -2.03 9.29 5.32
C LEU A 212 -2.51 8.26 6.35
N ASP A 213 -3.69 8.46 6.93
CA ASP A 213 -4.24 7.55 7.95
C ASP A 213 -4.35 6.12 7.40
N LYS A 214 -4.90 5.96 6.19
CA LYS A 214 -5.05 4.64 5.56
C LYS A 214 -3.74 4.06 5.08
N PHE A 215 -2.85 4.85 4.50
CA PHE A 215 -1.55 4.39 4.01
C PHE A 215 -0.68 3.84 5.13
N LEU A 216 -0.62 4.54 6.27
CA LEU A 216 0.16 4.12 7.42
C LEU A 216 -0.44 2.86 8.10
N GLU A 217 -1.78 2.74 8.12
CA GLU A 217 -2.46 1.49 8.49
C GLU A 217 -2.06 0.34 7.55
N TYR A 218 -2.08 0.59 6.23
CA TYR A 218 -1.73 -0.43 5.23
C TYR A 218 -0.27 -0.83 5.29
N CYS A 219 0.66 0.09 5.57
CA CYS A 219 2.07 -0.22 5.74
C CYS A 219 2.26 -1.37 6.73
N VAL A 220 1.57 -1.33 7.88
CA VAL A 220 1.68 -2.35 8.92
C VAL A 220 0.83 -3.59 8.59
N ARG A 221 -0.43 -3.37 8.19
CA ARG A 221 -1.41 -4.44 8.04
C ARG A 221 -1.12 -5.36 6.86
N GLU A 222 -0.63 -4.82 5.73
CA GLU A 222 -0.43 -5.63 4.52
C GLU A 222 0.79 -6.57 4.65
N THR A 223 1.79 -6.26 5.49
CA THR A 223 2.97 -7.11 5.70
C THR A 223 2.63 -8.52 6.16
N VAL A 224 1.72 -8.66 7.12
CA VAL A 224 1.33 -9.97 7.67
C VAL A 224 0.42 -10.76 6.73
N ARG A 225 -0.08 -10.15 5.66
CA ARG A 225 -0.90 -10.82 4.65
C ARG A 225 -0.07 -11.55 3.61
N ILE A 226 1.22 -11.27 3.54
CA ILE A 226 2.14 -11.94 2.64
C ILE A 226 2.52 -13.28 3.28
N GLU A 227 2.12 -14.36 2.63
CA GLU A 227 2.29 -15.72 3.11
C GLU A 227 3.63 -16.28 2.64
N TRP A 228 4.64 -16.13 3.48
CA TRP A 228 5.97 -16.63 3.22
C TRP A 228 6.13 -18.08 3.67
N SER A 229 7.00 -18.83 2.99
CA SER A 229 7.45 -20.14 3.51
C SER A 229 8.45 -20.02 4.66
N ASP A 230 9.12 -18.87 4.79
CA ASP A 230 10.09 -18.56 5.83
C ASP A 230 9.53 -17.43 6.70
N GLU A 231 9.33 -17.73 7.99
CA GLU A 231 8.76 -16.80 8.98
C GLU A 231 9.60 -15.52 9.14
N GLY A 232 10.93 -15.60 8.94
CA GLY A 232 11.83 -14.45 9.08
C GLY A 232 11.58 -13.35 8.04
N LYS A 233 11.05 -13.70 6.87
CA LYS A 233 10.79 -12.74 5.78
C LYS A 233 9.75 -11.69 6.16
N GLN A 234 8.80 -12.01 7.04
CA GLN A 234 7.82 -11.02 7.51
C GLN A 234 8.50 -9.89 8.29
N LEU A 235 9.45 -10.23 9.16
CA LEU A 235 10.22 -9.25 9.91
C LEU A 235 11.11 -8.41 8.97
N ASP A 236 11.72 -9.01 7.95
CA ASP A 236 12.50 -8.28 6.96
C ASP A 236 11.63 -7.32 6.13
N CYS A 237 10.41 -7.72 5.75
CA CYS A 237 9.43 -6.84 5.13
C CYS A 237 9.06 -5.65 6.03
N ALA A 238 8.83 -5.90 7.33
CA ALA A 238 8.50 -4.86 8.30
C ALA A 238 9.65 -3.85 8.46
N LYS A 239 10.89 -4.33 8.62
CA LYS A 239 12.10 -3.50 8.66
C LYS A 239 12.24 -2.66 7.39
N PHE A 240 12.00 -3.26 6.24
CA PHE A 240 12.08 -2.57 4.96
C PHE A 240 11.07 -1.43 4.83
N ILE A 241 9.79 -1.67 5.13
CA ILE A 241 8.76 -0.62 5.07
C ILE A 241 9.03 0.48 6.11
N LEU A 242 9.44 0.11 7.32
CA LEU A 242 9.79 1.08 8.35
C LEU A 242 10.93 2.01 7.89
N ASP A 243 12.02 1.44 7.36
CA ASP A 243 13.12 2.19 6.77
C ASP A 243 12.65 3.11 5.64
N ARG A 244 11.76 2.63 4.77
CA ARG A 244 11.23 3.43 3.65
C ARG A 244 10.34 4.57 4.11
N VAL A 245 9.47 4.37 5.11
CA VAL A 245 8.68 5.47 5.69
C VAL A 245 9.60 6.50 6.35
N ILE A 246 10.65 6.08 7.06
CA ILE A 246 11.64 6.99 7.64
C ILE A 246 12.32 7.81 6.55
N ASN A 247 12.94 7.16 5.57
CA ASN A 247 13.77 7.83 4.57
C ASN A 247 12.98 8.63 3.53
N LEU A 248 11.77 8.21 3.18
CA LEU A 248 11.02 8.79 2.05
C LEU A 248 9.85 9.68 2.48
N TYR A 249 9.40 9.60 3.73
CA TYR A 249 8.30 10.42 4.26
C TYR A 249 8.72 11.28 5.46
N ILE A 250 9.39 10.68 6.46
CA ILE A 250 9.78 11.43 7.67
C ILE A 250 10.86 12.46 7.32
N HIS A 251 11.94 12.08 6.64
CA HIS A 251 13.00 13.03 6.26
C HIS A 251 12.54 14.11 5.27
N GLU A 252 11.42 13.94 4.56
CA GLU A 252 10.85 15.00 3.71
C GLU A 252 10.13 16.08 4.53
N THR A 253 9.58 15.70 5.69
CA THR A 253 8.80 16.60 6.54
C THR A 253 9.59 17.14 7.72
N PHE A 254 10.68 16.47 8.12
CA PHE A 254 11.63 16.87 9.17
C PHE A 254 13.05 16.97 8.59
N PRO A 255 13.36 18.03 7.82
CA PRO A 255 14.66 18.15 7.14
C PRO A 255 15.85 18.26 8.10
N ASP A 256 15.65 18.85 9.28
CA ASP A 256 16.72 19.08 10.28
C ASP A 256 16.92 17.89 11.23
N MET A 257 16.27 16.76 10.98
CA MET A 257 16.31 15.59 11.88
C MET A 257 17.72 15.03 12.07
N ASP A 258 18.57 15.10 11.05
CA ASP A 258 19.96 14.65 11.11
C ASP A 258 20.89 15.61 11.88
N LEU A 259 20.47 16.87 12.07
CA LEU A 259 21.26 17.91 12.75
C LEU A 259 20.77 18.19 14.18
N ASN A 260 19.46 18.07 14.42
CA ASN A 260 18.79 18.43 15.67
C ASN A 260 18.11 17.22 16.36
N GLY A 261 18.56 16.02 16.01
CA GLY A 261 18.01 14.74 16.46
C GLY A 261 18.26 14.41 17.93
N VAL A 262 17.60 13.34 18.39
CA VAL A 262 17.81 12.72 19.69
C VAL A 262 18.47 11.36 19.47
N ASP A 263 19.67 11.18 20.03
CA ASP A 263 20.35 9.88 20.08
C ASP A 263 20.03 9.17 21.41
N ILE A 264 19.65 7.90 21.35
CA ILE A 264 19.29 7.11 22.54
C ILE A 264 20.43 6.99 23.56
N PHE A 265 21.70 7.09 23.11
CA PHE A 265 22.87 7.02 23.99
C PHE A 265 23.55 8.38 24.21
N GLY A 266 23.45 9.31 23.26
CA GLY A 266 24.05 10.64 23.31
C GLY A 266 23.15 11.75 23.88
N GLY A 267 21.84 11.53 23.96
CA GLY A 267 20.87 12.56 24.35
C GLY A 267 20.51 13.49 23.18
N TRP A 268 20.13 14.73 23.48
CA TRP A 268 19.74 15.73 22.47
C TRP A 268 20.95 16.54 22.01
N GLU A 269 21.12 16.70 20.70
CA GLU A 269 22.30 17.33 20.08
C GLU A 269 22.04 18.73 19.46
N GLY A 270 20.85 19.33 19.66
CA GLY A 270 20.45 20.58 19.00
C GLY A 270 20.48 21.86 19.86
N ASN A 271 20.26 23.01 19.20
CA ASN A 271 20.02 24.31 19.85
C ASN A 271 18.51 24.60 19.97
N GLU A 272 18.10 25.43 20.94
CA GLU A 272 16.70 25.89 21.07
C GLU A 272 16.31 26.74 19.86
N GLU A 273 15.45 26.21 18.98
CA GLU A 273 14.88 26.96 17.86
C GLU A 273 13.54 27.59 18.23
N HIS A 274 13.32 28.82 17.75
CA HIS A 274 12.05 29.52 17.88
C HIS A 274 10.96 28.81 17.06
N ALA A 275 9.93 28.32 17.73
CA ALA A 275 8.78 27.71 17.08
C ALA A 275 7.93 28.77 16.37
N GLU A 276 7.99 28.82 15.04
CA GLU A 276 7.01 29.58 14.26
C GLU A 276 5.63 28.91 14.35
N VAL A 277 4.58 29.72 14.56
CA VAL A 277 3.19 29.25 14.58
C VAL A 277 2.81 28.79 13.17
N ARG A 278 2.69 27.48 12.96
CA ARG A 278 2.30 26.89 11.67
C ARG A 278 0.79 26.73 11.56
N ASP A 279 0.25 26.94 10.35
CA ASP A 279 -1.16 26.70 10.05
C ASP A 279 -1.47 25.20 10.15
N THR A 280 -2.49 24.84 10.93
CA THR A 280 -2.94 23.46 11.08
C THR A 280 -3.48 22.82 9.80
N ALA A 281 -3.83 23.62 8.79
CA ALA A 281 -4.22 23.15 7.47
C ALA A 281 -3.04 22.95 6.50
N ASP A 282 -1.80 23.29 6.91
CA ASP A 282 -0.60 23.07 6.11
C ASP A 282 -0.35 21.55 5.91
N PRO A 283 -0.22 21.07 4.65
CA PRO A 283 0.15 19.69 4.35
C PRO A 283 1.36 19.16 5.12
N VAL A 284 2.36 20.01 5.42
CA VAL A 284 3.55 19.63 6.20
C VAL A 284 3.17 19.35 7.65
N VAL A 285 2.37 20.22 8.27
CA VAL A 285 1.93 20.04 9.67
C VAL A 285 1.08 18.78 9.82
N ILE A 286 0.19 18.54 8.85
CA ILE A 286 -0.57 17.30 8.73
C ILE A 286 0.41 16.12 8.66
N ALA A 287 1.23 16.04 7.62
CA ALA A 287 2.15 14.90 7.45
C ALA A 287 3.00 14.60 8.69
N ARG A 288 3.59 15.63 9.32
CA ARG A 288 4.34 15.49 10.59
C ARG A 288 3.51 14.82 11.68
N TYR A 289 2.29 15.30 11.92
CA TYR A 289 1.41 14.75 12.94
C TYR A 289 1.09 13.26 12.73
N TRP A 290 0.70 12.87 11.51
CA TRP A 290 0.35 11.48 11.22
C TRP A 290 1.57 10.54 11.30
N LEU A 291 2.75 10.99 10.88
CA LEU A 291 3.99 10.22 10.96
C LEU A 291 4.44 10.01 12.42
N ILE A 292 4.38 11.04 13.26
CA ILE A 292 4.63 10.93 14.71
C ILE A 292 3.65 9.94 15.34
N ARG A 293 2.34 10.11 15.06
CA ARG A 293 1.28 9.25 15.60
C ARG A 293 1.52 7.79 15.22
N TRP A 294 1.91 7.52 13.98
CA TRP A 294 2.17 6.16 13.52
C TRP A 294 3.37 5.53 14.22
N MET A 295 4.50 6.23 14.29
CA MET A 295 5.69 5.76 15.01
C MET A 295 5.41 5.51 16.50
N ALA A 296 4.67 6.42 17.16
CA ALA A 296 4.26 6.25 18.54
C ALA A 296 3.31 5.06 18.72
N THR A 297 2.36 4.85 17.79
CA THR A 297 1.43 3.72 17.84
C THR A 297 2.16 2.38 17.71
N ILE A 298 3.19 2.30 16.86
CA ILE A 298 4.04 1.10 16.75
C ILE A 298 4.79 0.88 18.07
N ALA A 299 5.42 1.91 18.61
CA ALA A 299 6.22 1.80 19.84
C ALA A 299 5.39 1.39 21.06
N LEU A 300 4.15 1.91 21.16
CA LEU A 300 3.19 1.63 22.24
C LEU A 300 2.36 0.36 22.01
N GLY A 301 2.53 -0.31 20.87
CA GLY A 301 1.79 -1.53 20.53
C GLY A 301 1.95 -2.60 21.62
N ASP A 302 0.84 -2.90 22.30
CA ASP A 302 0.74 -3.98 23.28
C ASP A 302 -0.03 -5.17 22.71
N SER A 303 0.15 -6.32 23.34
CA SER A 303 -0.35 -7.65 22.97
C SER A 303 -1.87 -7.84 23.11
N ALA A 304 -2.64 -6.78 23.38
CA ALA A 304 -4.04 -6.87 23.81
C ALA A 304 -5.12 -6.83 22.70
N ASP A 305 -4.79 -6.56 21.43
CA ASP A 305 -5.79 -6.39 20.34
C ASP A 305 -5.50 -7.21 19.07
N THR A 306 -6.45 -7.40 18.15
CA THR A 306 -6.24 -8.17 16.88
C THR A 306 -5.31 -7.48 15.86
N LEU A 307 -5.08 -6.17 15.96
CA LEU A 307 -3.98 -5.49 15.25
C LEU A 307 -2.60 -5.78 15.89
N SER A 308 -2.57 -6.51 17.01
CA SER A 308 -1.35 -6.74 17.81
C SER A 308 -0.28 -7.48 17.05
N SER A 309 -0.59 -8.50 16.23
CA SER A 309 0.48 -9.29 15.61
C SER A 309 1.32 -8.44 14.63
N SER A 310 0.67 -7.65 13.78
CA SER A 310 1.35 -6.74 12.85
C SER A 310 2.05 -5.59 13.59
N LEU A 311 1.41 -5.00 14.60
CA LEU A 311 2.03 -3.94 15.40
C LEU A 311 3.24 -4.45 16.20
N LEU A 312 3.16 -5.64 16.78
CA LEU A 312 4.26 -6.28 17.50
C LEU A 312 5.43 -6.59 16.56
N LEU A 313 5.15 -7.07 15.35
CA LEU A 313 6.18 -7.27 14.32
C LEU A 313 6.91 -5.95 13.97
N TYR A 314 6.15 -4.87 13.80
CA TYR A 314 6.73 -3.55 13.53
C TYR A 314 7.44 -2.95 14.75
N ARG A 315 6.94 -3.23 15.96
CA ARG A 315 7.57 -2.82 17.21
C ARG A 315 8.92 -3.51 17.39
N GLU A 316 8.98 -4.80 17.09
CA GLU A 316 10.23 -5.55 17.04
C GLU A 316 11.19 -4.95 16.00
N ALA A 317 10.72 -4.73 14.76
CA ALA A 317 11.53 -4.09 13.72
C ALA A 317 12.07 -2.71 14.13
N LEU A 318 11.25 -1.90 14.81
CA LEU A 318 11.59 -0.56 15.30
C LEU A 318 12.70 -0.58 16.35
N PHE A 319 12.63 -1.47 17.33
CA PHE A 319 13.61 -1.52 18.43
C PHE A 319 14.85 -2.36 18.10
N LEU A 320 14.83 -3.14 17.02
CA LEU A 320 16.03 -3.80 16.48
C LEU A 320 16.94 -2.85 15.70
N ASP A 321 16.43 -1.74 15.17
CA ASP A 321 17.21 -0.74 14.46
C ASP A 321 17.40 0.53 15.30
N ARG A 322 18.67 0.81 15.64
CA ARG A 322 19.05 2.02 16.38
C ARG A 322 18.63 3.29 15.65
N ARG A 323 18.74 3.34 14.31
CA ARG A 323 18.37 4.53 13.55
C ARG A 323 16.87 4.78 13.66
N ALA A 324 16.05 3.75 13.50
CA ALA A 324 14.61 3.84 13.67
C ALA A 324 14.20 4.26 15.09
N THR A 325 14.90 3.76 16.11
CA THR A 325 14.69 4.15 17.51
C THR A 325 15.04 5.63 17.75
N ASN A 326 16.17 6.12 17.23
CA ASN A 326 16.55 7.53 17.34
C ASN A 326 15.55 8.45 16.59
N THR A 327 15.06 8.00 15.43
CA THR A 327 13.98 8.70 14.71
C THR A 327 12.73 8.80 15.57
N LEU A 328 12.30 7.72 16.24
CA LEU A 328 11.15 7.76 17.16
C LEU A 328 11.37 8.80 18.27
N LEU A 329 12.51 8.79 18.95
CA LEU A 329 12.80 9.73 20.04
C LEU A 329 12.80 11.18 19.57
N THR A 330 13.38 11.44 18.40
CA THR A 330 13.36 12.76 17.78
C THR A 330 11.93 13.21 17.47
N LEU A 331 11.12 12.33 16.89
CA LEU A 331 9.72 12.60 16.60
C LEU A 331 8.89 12.89 17.85
N LEU A 332 9.15 12.20 18.96
CA LEU A 332 8.49 12.47 20.24
C LEU A 332 8.87 13.83 20.84
N LYS A 333 10.11 14.29 20.66
CA LYS A 333 10.53 15.66 20.99
C LYS A 333 9.78 16.68 20.13
N GLU A 334 9.77 16.49 18.81
CA GLU A 334 9.07 17.38 17.88
C GLU A 334 7.56 17.44 18.13
N ALA A 335 6.96 16.37 18.65
CA ALA A 335 5.55 16.34 19.03
C ALA A 335 5.18 17.40 20.07
N MET A 336 6.12 17.80 20.94
CA MET A 336 5.90 18.85 21.95
C MET A 336 5.81 20.26 21.35
N ILE A 337 6.26 20.43 20.10
CA ILE A 337 6.35 21.72 19.40
C ILE A 337 5.19 21.87 18.39
N LEU A 338 4.48 20.78 18.07
CA LEU A 338 3.34 20.83 17.15
C LEU A 338 2.14 21.57 17.76
N PRO A 339 1.36 22.31 16.95
CA PRO A 339 0.17 23.01 17.44
C PRO A 339 -0.83 22.05 18.11
N LEU A 340 -1.20 22.36 19.36
CA LEU A 340 -2.24 21.65 20.13
C LEU A 340 -3.55 21.36 19.37
N PRO A 341 -4.06 22.20 18.42
CA PRO A 341 -5.30 21.92 17.71
C PRO A 341 -5.26 20.72 16.75
N CYS A 342 -4.10 20.17 16.43
CA CYS A 342 -4.00 18.91 15.67
C CYS A 342 -4.60 17.72 16.46
N SER A 343 -4.69 17.81 17.79
CA SER A 343 -5.39 16.84 18.64
C SER A 343 -6.91 16.82 18.45
N ASN A 344 -7.53 17.93 18.04
CA ASN A 344 -8.99 18.04 17.86
C ASN A 344 -9.50 17.46 16.53
N VAL A 345 -8.60 17.07 15.62
CA VAL A 345 -8.96 16.40 14.37
C VAL A 345 -9.35 14.93 14.61
N ILE A 346 -8.92 14.34 15.75
CA ILE A 346 -9.23 12.97 16.16
C ILE A 346 -10.74 12.75 16.38
N ASN A 347 -11.49 13.80 16.79
CA ASN A 347 -12.89 13.64 17.18
C ASN A 347 -13.91 13.77 16.03
N LYS A 348 -13.48 13.98 14.79
CA LYS A 348 -14.40 14.13 13.62
C LYS A 348 -14.29 13.07 12.54
N VAL A 349 -13.41 12.07 12.68
CA VAL A 349 -13.28 10.95 11.71
C VAL A 349 -13.80 9.63 12.29
N LYS A 350 -14.69 9.70 13.30
CA LYS A 350 -15.65 8.62 13.57
C LYS A 350 -16.90 8.98 12.77
N VAL A 351 -17.29 8.09 11.84
CA VAL A 351 -18.35 8.26 10.82
C VAL A 351 -17.81 8.81 9.50
N PHE A 352 -17.30 7.91 8.65
CA PHE A 352 -17.78 7.68 7.27
C PHE A 352 -17.27 6.33 6.76
#